data_AF-A0AA39GSY3-F1
#
_entry.id   AF-A0AA39GSY3-F1
#
_cell.length_a   1.000
_cell.length_b   1.000
_cell.length_c   1.000
_cell.angle_alpha   90.00
_cell.angle_beta   90.00
_cell.angle_gamma   90.00
#
_symmetry.space_group_name_H-M   'P 1'
#
loop_
_entity.id
_entity.type
_entity.pdbx_description
1 polymer ?
#
loop_
_entity_poly.entity_id
_entity_poly.type
_entity_poly.pdbx_seq_one_letter_code
_entity_poly.pdbx_strand_id
1 'polypeptide(L)'
;MQGKDPANFESGRYIATGFSTDEAMGDDTVIECVFHADGTGTTYISYNGPSFNTQLFDATRKMLRPRTALLKDGYMICQVDIDLTKRDNLVESEKKHVLDIKEHSWILQFARGLADPETGKKAIHSLGEDDLYPWTTGEEVAICRNCARKFTVVKNMQQF
;
A
#
# COMPACT_ATOMS: atom_id res chain seq x y z
N MET A 1 1.25 30.24 -9.32
CA MET A 1 1.96 28.94 -9.29
C MET A 1 3.04 29.05 -8.23
N GLN A 2 2.77 28.52 -7.04
CA GLN A 2 3.68 28.58 -5.91
C GLN A 2 4.23 27.16 -5.72
N GLY A 3 5.55 27.03 -5.75
CA GLY A 3 6.25 25.74 -5.68
C GLY A 3 5.85 24.98 -4.41
N LYS A 4 5.47 23.72 -4.58
CA LYS A 4 5.23 22.79 -3.49
C LYS A 4 6.58 22.49 -2.83
N ASP A 5 6.80 23.03 -1.65
CA ASP A 5 7.88 22.60 -0.78
C ASP A 5 7.55 21.17 -0.28
N PRO A 6 8.36 20.14 -0.62
CA PRO A 6 8.13 18.78 -0.17
C PRO A 6 8.29 18.60 1.36
N ALA A 7 8.81 19.61 2.07
CA ALA A 7 8.96 19.58 3.54
C ALA A 7 7.75 20.14 4.31
N ASN A 8 6.75 20.73 3.63
CA ASN A 8 5.58 21.29 4.32
C ASN A 8 4.44 20.26 4.39
N PHE A 9 4.35 19.57 5.53
CA PHE A 9 3.38 18.49 5.81
C PHE A 9 1.96 19.00 6.16
N GLU A 10 1.57 20.19 5.70
CA GLU A 10 0.20 20.72 5.88
C GLU A 10 -0.88 19.93 5.09
N SER A 11 -0.48 18.88 4.37
CA SER A 11 -1.36 18.07 3.52
C SER A 11 -1.23 16.60 3.88
N GLY A 12 -2.34 15.86 3.81
CA GLY A 12 -2.34 14.42 4.03
C GLY A 12 -1.44 13.69 3.04
N ARG A 13 -1.04 12.47 3.41
CA ARG A 13 -0.16 11.62 2.59
C ARG A 13 -0.66 10.20 2.60
N TYR A 14 -0.21 9.41 1.63
CA TYR A 14 -0.31 7.97 1.72
C TYR A 14 0.96 7.30 1.21
N ILE A 15 1.20 6.10 1.72
CA ILE A 15 2.10 5.11 1.12
C ILE A 15 1.35 3.80 0.96
N ALA A 16 1.64 3.07 -0.10
CA ALA A 16 0.96 1.85 -0.47
C ALA A 16 1.93 0.85 -1.09
N THR A 17 1.73 -0.44 -0.78
CA THR A 17 2.39 -1.56 -1.44
C THR A 17 1.33 -2.45 -2.09
N GLY A 18 1.37 -2.54 -3.41
CA GLY A 18 0.58 -3.48 -4.21
C GLY A 18 1.31 -4.81 -4.41
N PHE A 19 0.54 -5.89 -4.37
CA PHE A 19 0.97 -7.25 -4.68
C PHE A 19 0.42 -7.62 -6.04
N SER A 20 1.26 -7.53 -7.07
CA SER A 20 0.86 -7.78 -8.45
C SER A 20 1.44 -9.09 -8.99
N THR A 21 0.71 -9.70 -9.91
CA THR A 21 1.17 -10.84 -10.71
C THR A 21 1.76 -10.42 -12.05
N ASP A 22 1.72 -9.13 -12.36
CA ASP A 22 2.28 -8.57 -13.58
C ASP A 22 2.95 -7.22 -13.33
N GLU A 23 3.43 -6.60 -14.40
CA GLU A 23 4.12 -5.31 -14.38
C GLU A 23 3.13 -4.13 -14.43
N ALA A 24 1.81 -4.37 -14.48
CA ALA A 24 0.82 -3.31 -14.57
C ALA A 24 0.28 -2.94 -13.19
N MET A 25 0.14 -1.64 -12.91
CA MET A 25 -0.62 -1.19 -11.75
C MET A 25 -2.11 -1.36 -12.05
N GLY A 26 -2.71 -2.39 -11.47
CA GLY A 26 -4.01 -2.88 -11.90
C GLY A 26 -4.70 -3.64 -10.78
N ASP A 27 -5.20 -4.83 -11.12
CA ASP A 27 -6.06 -5.69 -10.29
C ASP A 27 -5.33 -6.30 -9.08
N ASP A 28 -4.83 -5.41 -8.21
CA ASP A 28 -3.87 -5.75 -7.17
C ASP A 28 -4.50 -5.64 -5.77
N THR A 29 -4.09 -6.56 -4.89
CA THR A 29 -4.27 -6.35 -3.46
C THR A 29 -3.24 -5.36 -2.96
N VAL A 30 -3.70 -4.32 -2.28
CA VAL A 30 -2.87 -3.23 -1.78
C VAL A 30 -2.94 -3.17 -0.26
N ILE A 31 -1.79 -2.98 0.36
CA ILE A 31 -1.68 -2.60 1.77
C ILE A 31 -1.22 -1.16 1.82
N GLU A 32 -1.97 -0.31 2.50
CA GLU A 32 -1.70 1.13 2.51
C GLU A 32 -1.83 1.76 3.89
N CYS A 33 -1.11 2.85 4.08
CA CYS A 33 -1.27 3.78 5.20
C CYS A 33 -1.64 5.15 4.66
N VAL A 34 -2.70 5.73 5.21
CA VAL A 34 -3.14 7.09 4.92
C VAL A 34 -2.91 7.94 6.17
N PHE A 35 -2.23 9.07 6.02
CA PHE A 35 -1.82 9.96 7.10
C PHE A 35 -2.55 11.30 6.99
N HIS A 36 -3.07 11.76 8.13
CA HIS A 36 -3.74 13.05 8.28
C HIS A 36 -2.73 14.16 8.61
N ALA A 37 -3.18 15.42 8.56
CA ALA A 37 -2.32 16.56 8.89
C ALA A 37 -1.86 16.60 10.35
N ASP A 38 -2.57 15.93 11.27
CA ASP A 38 -2.19 15.81 12.68
C ASP A 38 -1.09 14.76 12.94
N GLY A 39 -0.62 14.10 11.87
CA GLY A 39 0.42 13.08 11.90
C GLY A 39 -0.08 11.68 12.29
N THR A 40 -1.36 11.53 12.62
CA THR A 40 -1.98 10.22 12.79
C THR A 40 -2.19 9.56 11.44
N GLY A 41 -2.23 8.22 11.41
CA GLY A 41 -2.53 7.48 10.21
C GLY A 41 -3.39 6.26 10.47
N THR A 42 -4.05 5.81 9.41
CA THR A 42 -4.85 4.59 9.40
C THR A 42 -4.36 3.66 8.30
N THR A 43 -4.31 2.37 8.60
CA THR A 43 -3.90 1.34 7.63
C THR A 43 -5.11 0.66 7.02
N TYR A 44 -5.01 0.27 5.76
CA TYR A 44 -6.07 -0.41 5.04
C TYR A 44 -5.51 -1.56 4.22
N ILE A 45 -6.34 -2.59 4.06
CA ILE A 45 -6.29 -3.45 2.88
C ILE A 45 -7.21 -2.81 1.86
N SER A 46 -6.71 -2.63 0.65
CA SER A 46 -7.40 -1.99 -0.45
C SER A 46 -7.27 -2.84 -1.70
N TYR A 47 -8.13 -2.59 -2.68
CA TYR A 47 -8.02 -3.14 -4.01
C TYR A 47 -7.74 -2.00 -4.97
N ASN A 48 -6.68 -2.16 -5.75
CA ASN A 48 -6.45 -1.32 -6.92
C ASN A 48 -7.14 -1.99 -8.10
N GLY A 49 -7.87 -1.19 -8.88
CA GLY A 49 -8.37 -1.59 -10.19
C GLY A 49 -7.76 -0.68 -11.26
N PRO A 50 -8.14 -0.84 -12.53
CA PRO A 50 -7.50 -0.13 -13.64
C PRO A 50 -7.54 1.40 -13.55
N SER A 51 -8.52 1.96 -12.84
CA SER A 51 -8.73 3.42 -12.75
C SER A 51 -9.24 3.90 -11.39
N PHE A 52 -9.25 3.02 -10.39
CA PHE A 52 -9.77 3.34 -9.07
C PHE A 52 -9.05 2.54 -7.99
N ASN A 53 -9.11 3.04 -6.77
CA ASN A 53 -8.69 2.30 -5.59
C ASN A 53 -9.79 2.34 -4.55
N THR A 54 -10.08 1.19 -3.95
CA THR A 54 -11.16 1.03 -2.97
C THR A 54 -10.63 0.38 -1.70
N GLN A 55 -10.88 1.02 -0.55
CA GLN A 55 -10.62 0.45 0.77
C GLN A 55 -11.58 -0.70 1.04
N LEU A 56 -11.03 -1.85 1.45
CA LEU A 56 -11.77 -3.06 1.77
C LEU A 56 -11.96 -3.11 3.30
N PHE A 57 -13.07 -2.61 3.80
CA PHE A 57 -13.29 -2.40 5.23
C PHE A 57 -13.47 -3.70 6.01
N ASP A 58 -14.07 -4.74 5.41
CA ASP A 58 -14.22 -6.04 6.06
C ASP A 58 -12.87 -6.76 6.17
N ALA A 59 -12.09 -6.76 5.09
CA ALA A 59 -10.71 -7.26 5.04
C ALA A 59 -9.82 -6.53 6.05
N THR A 60 -9.86 -5.20 6.01
CA THR A 60 -9.15 -4.33 6.94
C THR A 60 -9.47 -4.73 8.38
N ARG A 61 -10.75 -4.76 8.77
CA ARG A 61 -11.17 -5.07 10.15
C ARG A 61 -10.81 -6.48 10.61
N LYS A 62 -10.92 -7.48 9.72
CA LYS A 62 -10.75 -8.89 10.11
C LYS A 62 -9.31 -9.39 10.02
N MET A 63 -8.53 -8.89 9.07
CA MET A 63 -7.19 -9.42 8.77
C MET A 63 -6.07 -8.62 9.42
N LEU A 64 -6.23 -7.30 9.64
CA LEU A 64 -5.14 -6.51 10.21
C LEU A 64 -5.18 -6.52 11.74
N ARG A 65 -4.04 -6.88 12.35
CA ARG A 65 -3.75 -6.82 13.80
C ARG A 65 -3.10 -5.46 14.15
N PRO A 66 -2.66 -5.17 15.41
CA PRO A 66 -2.26 -3.82 15.82
C PRO A 66 -1.41 -3.10 14.79
N ARG A 67 -1.83 -1.88 14.48
CA ARG A 67 -1.35 -1.09 13.35
C ARG A 67 -0.58 0.09 13.89
N THR A 68 0.57 0.37 13.31
CA THR A 68 1.28 1.63 13.55
C THR A 68 1.33 2.38 12.24
N ALA A 69 0.63 3.50 12.18
CA ALA A 69 0.72 4.45 11.08
C ALA A 69 0.92 5.82 11.69
N LEU A 70 2.14 6.33 11.57
CA LEU A 70 2.49 7.66 12.08
C LEU A 70 3.41 8.38 11.12
N LEU A 71 3.16 9.69 11.00
CA LEU A 71 4.07 10.63 10.38
C LEU A 71 4.85 11.32 11.50
N LYS A 72 6.16 11.10 11.54
CA LYS A 72 7.03 11.66 12.59
C LYS A 72 8.38 12.03 12.04
N ASP A 73 8.84 13.24 12.36
CA ASP A 73 10.16 13.76 11.97
C ASP A 73 10.42 13.66 10.45
N GLY A 74 9.37 13.84 9.65
CA GLY A 74 9.41 13.72 8.19
C GLY A 74 9.38 12.29 7.64
N TYR A 75 9.30 11.28 8.51
CA TYR A 75 9.18 9.87 8.13
C TYR A 75 7.73 9.40 8.20
N MET A 76 7.28 8.72 7.14
CA MET A 76 6.05 7.92 7.15
C MET A 76 6.38 6.51 7.60
N ILE A 77 5.86 6.10 8.75
CA ILE A 77 6.04 4.74 9.28
C ILE A 77 4.70 4.02 9.16
N CYS A 78 4.70 2.91 8.43
CA CYS A 78 3.55 2.04 8.20
C CYS A 78 3.95 0.60 8.60
N GLN A 79 3.51 0.16 9.77
CA GLN A 79 3.73 -1.19 10.27
C GLN A 79 2.38 -1.88 10.46
N VAL A 80 2.27 -3.06 9.90
CA VAL A 80 1.03 -3.82 9.83
C VAL A 80 1.32 -5.31 9.98
N ASP A 81 0.56 -5.95 10.86
CA ASP A 81 0.51 -7.40 10.98
C ASP A 81 -0.74 -7.91 10.26
N ILE A 82 -0.57 -8.81 9.28
CA ILE A 82 -1.66 -9.36 8.47
C ILE A 82 -1.90 -10.82 8.85
N ASP A 83 -3.11 -11.13 9.34
CA ASP A 83 -3.58 -12.47 9.61
C ASP A 83 -4.23 -13.09 8.36
N LEU A 84 -3.40 -13.75 7.56
CA LEU A 84 -3.83 -14.40 6.32
C LEU A 84 -4.84 -15.53 6.54
N THR A 85 -4.96 -16.08 7.75
CA THR A 85 -5.97 -17.12 8.05
C THR A 85 -7.40 -16.59 8.06
N LYS A 86 -7.56 -15.27 8.10
CA LYS A 86 -8.88 -14.62 8.15
C LYS A 86 -9.48 -14.36 6.78
N ARG A 87 -8.71 -14.53 5.69
CA ARG A 87 -9.16 -14.30 4.31
C ARG A 87 -10.43 -15.08 3.96
N ASP A 88 -10.53 -16.33 4.40
CA ASP A 88 -11.70 -17.16 4.07
C ASP A 88 -13.00 -16.72 4.75
N ASN A 89 -12.89 -15.89 5.79
CA ASN A 89 -14.04 -15.37 6.55
C ASN A 89 -14.49 -13.98 6.08
N LEU A 90 -13.92 -13.48 4.99
CA LEU A 90 -14.33 -12.19 4.41
C LEU A 90 -15.68 -12.31 3.70
N VAL A 91 -16.39 -11.19 3.58
CA VAL A 91 -17.54 -11.10 2.67
C VAL A 91 -17.09 -11.33 1.23
N GLU A 92 -17.88 -12.08 0.45
CA GLU A 92 -17.51 -12.47 -0.93
C GLU A 92 -17.18 -11.28 -1.84
N SER A 93 -17.83 -10.13 -1.63
CA SER A 93 -17.57 -8.91 -2.39
C SER A 93 -16.15 -8.38 -2.22
N GLU A 94 -15.53 -8.55 -1.04
CA GLU A 94 -14.14 -8.16 -0.79
C GLU A 94 -13.17 -9.33 -0.94
N LYS A 95 -13.59 -10.56 -0.60
CA LYS A 95 -12.75 -11.77 -0.66
C LYS A 95 -12.12 -11.96 -2.04
N LYS A 96 -12.89 -11.74 -3.11
CA LYS A 96 -12.41 -11.84 -4.51
C LYS A 96 -11.31 -10.83 -4.88
N HIS A 97 -11.18 -9.75 -4.11
CA HIS A 97 -10.22 -8.67 -4.34
C HIS A 97 -9.00 -8.72 -3.42
N VAL A 98 -9.04 -9.59 -2.41
CA VAL A 98 -7.87 -9.87 -1.55
C VAL A 98 -7.23 -11.14 -2.09
N LEU A 99 -6.06 -11.03 -2.72
CA LEU A 99 -5.26 -12.16 -3.19
C LEU A 99 -4.60 -12.87 -1.99
N ASP A 100 -4.44 -14.19 -2.06
CA ASP A 100 -3.64 -14.90 -1.07
C ASP A 100 -2.16 -14.69 -1.41
N ILE A 101 -1.52 -13.75 -0.70
CA ILE A 101 -0.11 -13.37 -0.91
C ILE A 101 0.89 -14.52 -0.71
N LYS A 102 0.46 -15.73 -0.31
CA LYS A 102 1.30 -16.93 -0.23
C LYS A 102 1.30 -17.78 -1.51
N GLU A 103 0.33 -17.59 -2.41
CA GLU A 103 0.12 -18.49 -3.55
C GLU A 103 1.08 -18.23 -4.72
N HIS A 104 1.54 -16.98 -4.86
CA HIS A 104 2.39 -16.55 -5.97
C HIS A 104 3.68 -15.91 -5.45
N SER A 105 4.65 -15.79 -6.36
CA SER A 105 5.67 -14.75 -6.26
C SER A 105 5.08 -13.45 -6.80
N TRP A 106 5.42 -12.33 -6.18
CA TRP A 106 4.77 -11.04 -6.45
C TRP A 106 5.74 -10.03 -7.00
N ILE A 107 5.32 -9.31 -8.03
CA ILE A 107 5.90 -8.02 -8.37
C ILE A 107 5.36 -7.02 -7.36
N LEU A 108 6.23 -6.47 -6.51
CA LEU A 108 5.81 -5.48 -5.52
C LEU A 108 5.85 -4.10 -6.16
N GLN A 109 4.74 -3.39 -6.04
CA GLN A 109 4.60 -2.02 -6.51
C GLN A 109 4.49 -1.11 -5.29
N PHE A 110 5.33 -0.10 -5.19
CA PHE A 110 5.31 0.88 -4.12
C PHE A 110 4.84 2.22 -4.68
N ALA A 111 3.80 2.79 -4.08
CA ALA A 111 3.29 4.11 -4.42
C ALA A 111 3.30 5.00 -3.19
N ARG A 112 3.59 6.29 -3.39
CA ARG A 112 3.34 7.33 -2.41
C ARG A 112 2.66 8.51 -3.07
N GLY A 113 1.86 9.24 -2.32
CA GLY A 113 1.09 10.35 -2.88
C GLY A 113 0.47 11.26 -1.84
N LEU A 114 -0.32 12.20 -2.36
CA LEU A 114 -1.08 13.14 -1.54
C LEU A 114 -2.41 12.51 -1.13
N ALA A 115 -2.84 12.82 0.08
CA ALA A 115 -4.20 12.57 0.54
C ALA A 115 -4.80 13.87 1.06
N ASP A 116 -6.13 13.95 1.03
CA ASP A 116 -6.87 15.00 1.71
C ASP A 116 -6.58 14.93 3.22
N PRO A 117 -6.12 16.03 3.85
CA PRO A 117 -5.65 16.02 5.22
C PRO A 117 -6.74 15.69 6.26
N GLU A 118 -8.00 15.97 5.94
CA GLU A 118 -9.14 15.78 6.85
C GLU A 118 -9.82 14.43 6.62
N THR A 119 -10.11 14.11 5.37
CA THR A 119 -10.89 12.92 4.98
C THR A 119 -10.04 11.70 4.67
N GLY A 120 -8.73 11.88 4.43
CA GLY A 120 -7.84 10.81 3.98
C GLY A 120 -8.08 10.38 2.51
N LYS A 121 -8.92 11.10 1.75
CA LYS A 121 -9.17 10.77 0.34
C LYS A 121 -7.89 10.94 -0.47
N LYS A 122 -7.43 9.86 -1.10
CA LYS A 122 -6.18 9.86 -1.88
C LYS A 122 -6.34 10.58 -3.21
N ALA A 123 -5.34 11.38 -3.56
CA ALA A 123 -5.12 11.77 -4.95
C ALA A 123 -4.52 10.59 -5.72
N ILE A 124 -4.73 10.57 -7.03
CA ILE A 124 -4.01 9.63 -7.91
C ILE A 124 -2.52 9.99 -7.81
N HIS A 125 -1.65 8.97 -7.76
CA HIS A 125 -0.21 9.17 -7.85
C HIS A 125 0.17 9.84 -9.19
N SER A 126 1.41 10.31 -9.33
CA SER A 126 1.81 10.90 -10.60
C SER A 126 1.87 9.85 -11.70
N LEU A 127 1.58 10.29 -12.93
CA LEU A 127 1.83 9.54 -14.17
C LEU A 127 3.07 10.09 -14.92
N GLY A 128 3.69 11.15 -14.42
CA GLY A 128 4.97 11.65 -14.93
C GLY A 128 6.13 11.16 -14.05
N GLU A 129 7.33 11.07 -14.63
CA GLU A 129 8.58 10.64 -13.95
C GLU A 129 9.01 11.61 -12.84
N ASP A 130 8.24 11.64 -11.75
CA ASP A 130 8.52 12.43 -10.56
C ASP A 130 8.57 11.54 -9.31
N ASP A 131 8.74 12.18 -8.17
CA ASP A 131 8.92 11.52 -6.90
C ASP A 131 7.63 10.90 -6.33
N LEU A 132 6.48 11.08 -7.00
CA LEU A 132 5.22 10.42 -6.73
C LEU A 132 4.93 9.31 -7.75
N TYR A 133 5.80 9.12 -8.74
CA TYR A 133 5.66 8.02 -9.69
C TYR A 133 5.96 6.68 -9.01
N PRO A 134 5.10 5.66 -9.17
CA PRO A 134 5.25 4.37 -8.49
C PRO A 134 6.51 3.61 -8.89
N TRP A 135 7.03 2.83 -7.96
CA TRP A 135 8.20 1.98 -8.16
C TRP A 135 7.82 0.53 -8.17
N THR A 136 8.50 -0.26 -8.97
CA THR A 136 8.23 -1.68 -9.15
C THR A 136 9.49 -2.49 -8.95
N THR A 137 9.39 -3.62 -8.26
CA THR A 137 10.51 -4.54 -8.11
C THR A 137 10.97 -5.10 -9.45
N GLY A 138 12.28 -5.13 -9.67
CA GLY A 138 12.85 -5.81 -10.85
C GLY A 138 12.88 -7.34 -10.74
N GLU A 139 12.47 -7.89 -9.60
CA GLU A 139 12.45 -9.33 -9.32
C GLU A 139 11.16 -9.68 -8.57
N GLU A 140 10.63 -10.89 -8.77
CA GLU A 140 9.46 -11.36 -8.03
C GLU A 140 9.83 -11.72 -6.58
N VAL A 141 8.91 -11.44 -5.66
CA VAL A 141 9.05 -11.67 -4.22
C VAL A 141 8.06 -12.72 -3.76
N ALA A 142 8.56 -13.89 -3.35
CA ALA A 142 7.75 -14.91 -2.70
C ALA A 142 7.61 -14.64 -1.19
N ILE A 143 6.37 -14.68 -0.68
CA ILE A 143 6.10 -14.61 0.76
C ILE A 143 5.81 -16.02 1.27
N CYS A 144 6.69 -16.51 2.14
CA CYS A 144 6.63 -17.89 2.60
C CYS A 144 6.84 -17.98 4.12
N ARG A 145 5.95 -18.72 4.79
CA ARG A 145 5.98 -18.89 6.26
C ARG A 145 7.07 -19.84 6.74
N ASN A 146 7.39 -20.87 5.95
CA ASN A 146 8.29 -21.98 6.33
C ASN A 146 9.53 -22.10 5.43
N CYS A 147 9.91 -21.03 4.72
CA CYS A 147 11.09 -21.03 3.87
C CYS A 147 12.35 -20.73 4.70
N ALA A 148 13.49 -21.28 4.27
CA ALA A 148 14.79 -21.03 4.90
C ALA A 148 15.11 -19.52 4.97
N ARG A 149 14.65 -18.77 3.97
CA ARG A 149 14.73 -17.31 3.91
C ARG A 149 13.46 -16.70 4.50
N LYS A 150 13.56 -16.20 5.73
CA LYS A 150 12.47 -15.51 6.45
C LYS A 150 12.30 -14.03 6.08
N PHE A 151 13.30 -13.46 5.41
CA PHE A 151 13.32 -12.05 5.02
C PHE A 151 13.83 -11.89 3.60
N THR A 152 13.12 -11.10 2.81
CA THR A 152 13.56 -10.64 1.49
C THR A 152 13.81 -9.15 1.58
N VAL A 153 15.04 -8.74 1.26
CA VAL A 153 15.40 -7.33 1.17
C VAL A 153 15.33 -6.95 -0.29
N VAL A 154 14.34 -6.14 -0.64
CA VAL A 154 14.24 -5.51 -1.96
C VAL A 154 15.16 -4.29 -1.94
N LYS A 155 16.18 -4.30 -2.80
CA LYS A 155 17.14 -3.19 -2.93
C LYS A 155 16.98 -2.38 -4.21
N ASN A 156 16.40 -3.00 -5.24
CA ASN A 156 16.24 -2.42 -6.55
C ASN A 156 14.75 -2.36 -6.90
N MET A 157 14.24 -1.14 -7.05
CA MET A 157 12.93 -0.88 -7.64
C MET A 157 13.10 0.20 -8.69
N GLN A 158 12.34 0.11 -9.77
CA GLN A 158 12.40 1.04 -10.91
C GLN A 158 11.06 1.75 -11.09
N GLN A 159 11.11 3.02 -11.46
CA GLN A 159 9.94 3.72 -11.97
C GLN A 159 9.72 3.20 -13.41
N PHE A 160 8.48 2.79 -13.70
CA PHE A 160 8.03 2.45 -15.05
C PHE A 160 8.12 3.62 -16.04
#